data_AF-A0A2V8SKY9-F1
#
_entry.id   AF-A0A2V8SKY9-F1
#
_cell.length_a   1.000
_cell.length_b   1.000
_cell.length_c   1.000
_cell.angle_alpha   90.00
_cell.angle_beta   90.00
_cell.angle_gamma   90.00
#
_symmetry.space_group_name_H-M   'P 1'
#
loop_
_entity.id
_entity.type
_entity.pdbx_description
1 polymer ?
#
loop_
_entity_poly.entity_id
_entity_poly.type
_entity_poly.pdbx_seq_one_letter_code
_entity_poly.pdbx_strand_id
1 'polypeptide(L)' 'MPDQFDLEESADAISAGNVFTVSVESESLTEVFTGIGERGVRAEQIAARVVHEAQRYLAVGAPVGEHLADQLLIPM' A
#
# COMPACT_ATOMS: atom_id res chain seq x y z
N MET A 1 -12.45 -4.27 -16.05
CA MET A 1 -11.59 -3.19 -15.54
C MET A 1 -10.17 -3.49 -15.99
N PRO A 2 -9.71 -2.97 -17.14
CA PRO A 2 -8.32 -3.11 -17.53
C PRO A 2 -7.46 -2.07 -16.79
N ASP A 3 -6.20 -2.41 -16.53
CA ASP A 3 -5.08 -1.51 -16.17
C ASP A 3 -5.10 -0.75 -14.83
N GLN A 4 -5.24 -1.44 -13.69
CA GLN A 4 -4.83 -0.85 -12.40
C GLN A 4 -3.33 -1.08 -12.14
N PHE A 5 -2.49 -0.46 -12.97
CA PHE A 5 -1.05 -0.35 -12.72
C PHE A 5 -0.60 1.01 -13.23
N ASP A 6 -0.22 1.88 -12.31
CA ASP A 6 0.34 3.19 -12.61
C ASP A 6 1.82 3.21 -12.19
N LEU A 7 2.68 3.74 -13.06
CA LEU A 7 4.11 3.88 -12.80
C LEU A 7 4.46 5.35 -12.81
N GLU A 8 4.74 5.87 -11.62
CA GLU A 8 5.24 7.23 -11.46
C GLU A 8 6.77 7.20 -11.32
N GLU A 9 7.45 8.03 -12.12
CA GLU A 9 8.88 8.28 -12.01
C GLU A 9 9.10 9.76 -11.73
N SER A 10 9.91 10.08 -10.72
CA SER A 10 10.33 11.44 -10.41
C SER A 10 11.84 11.52 -10.35
N ALA A 11 12.41 12.46 -11.11
CA ALA A 11 13.82 12.82 -11.06
C ALA A 11 14.11 13.88 -9.98
N ASP A 12 13.08 14.42 -9.31
CA ASP A 12 13.20 15.49 -8.31
C ASP A 12 13.29 14.91 -6.88
N ALA A 13 14.19 13.93 -6.71
CA ALA A 13 14.43 13.28 -5.43
C ALA A 13 15.89 13.44 -5.00
N ILE A 14 16.11 13.69 -3.71
CA ILE A 14 17.46 13.84 -3.12
C ILE A 14 18.27 12.52 -3.22
N SER A 15 17.59 11.38 -3.35
CA SER A 15 18.21 10.06 -3.41
C SER A 15 17.34 9.06 -4.18
N ALA A 16 17.97 7.99 -4.69
CA ALA A 16 17.26 6.89 -5.34
C ALA A 16 16.38 6.11 -4.36
N GLY A 17 15.14 5.83 -4.76
CA GLY A 17 14.19 5.02 -4.03
C GLY A 17 13.07 4.53 -4.95
N ASN A 18 12.37 3.49 -4.55
CA ASN A 18 11.13 3.06 -5.19
C ASN A 18 10.09 2.75 -4.11
N VAL A 19 8.82 2.83 -4.51
CA VAL A 19 7.67 2.57 -3.65
C VAL A 19 6.68 1.75 -4.46
N PHE A 20 6.03 0.80 -3.82
CA PHE A 20 4.94 0.03 -4.40
C PHE A 20 3.70 0.17 -3.52
N THR A 21 2.57 0.45 -4.14
CA THR A 21 1.32 0.73 -3.44
C THR A 21 0.19 -0.12 -3.99
N VAL A 22 -0.68 -0.62 -3.11
CA VAL A 22 -1.93 -1.28 -3.45
C VAL A 22 -3.07 -0.49 -2.83
N SER A 23 -3.99 -0.02 -3.68
CA SER A 23 -5.21 0.67 -3.25
C SER A 23 -6.40 -0.27 -3.35
N VAL A 24 -7.17 -0.37 -2.26
CA VAL A 24 -8.39 -1.17 -2.17
C VAL A 24 -9.56 -0.21 -2.00
N GLU A 25 -10.23 0.10 -3.10
CA GLU A 25 -11.43 0.93 -3.11
C GLU A 25 -12.64 0.11 -2.60
N SER A 26 -13.34 0.65 -1.61
CA SER A 26 -14.60 0.13 -1.06
C SER A 26 -15.66 1.24 -1.06
N GLU A 27 -16.91 0.89 -0.79
CA GLU A 27 -18.02 1.86 -0.84
C GLU A 27 -17.83 3.06 0.12
N SER A 28 -17.26 2.81 1.31
CA SER A 28 -17.15 3.82 2.36
C SER A 28 -15.78 4.48 2.48
N LEU A 29 -14.73 3.87 1.94
CA LEU A 29 -13.35 4.35 1.99
C LEU A 29 -12.44 3.61 1.02
N THR A 30 -11.23 4.14 0.83
CA THR A 30 -10.13 3.47 0.14
C THR A 30 -9.02 3.18 1.13
N GLU A 31 -8.64 1.92 1.28
CA GLU A 31 -7.44 1.53 2.02
C GLU A 31 -6.22 1.53 1.10
N VAL A 32 -5.07 1.92 1.63
CA VAL A 32 -3.82 2.02 0.87
C VAL A 32 -2.70 1.30 1.61
N PHE A 33 -2.15 0.26 0.98
CA PHE A 33 -1.03 -0.52 1.50
C PHE A 33 0.24 -0.15 0.74
N THR A 34 1.34 0.09 1.46
CA THR A 34 2.57 0.63 0.86
C THR A 34 3.79 -0.18 1.27
N GLY A 35 4.64 -0.50 0.29
CA GLY A 35 5.95 -1.11 0.48
C GLY A 35 7.05 -0.22 -0.06
N ILE A 36 8.07 0.05 0.76
CA ILE A 36 9.24 0.84 0.37
C ILE A 36 10.33 -0.10 -0.13
N GLY A 37 11.01 0.30 -1.21
CA GLY A 37 12.19 -0.37 -1.71
C GLY A 37 13.30 -0.50 -0.67
N GLU A 38 13.80 -1.72 -0.51
CA GLU A 38 14.92 -2.01 0.38
C GLU A 38 16.16 -2.42 -0.42
N ARG A 39 17.34 -1.91 -0.03
CA ARG A 39 18.60 -2.27 -0.68
C ARG A 39 18.88 -3.76 -0.55
N GLY A 40 19.09 -4.43 -1.67
CA GLY A 40 19.36 -5.87 -1.71
C GLY A 40 18.11 -6.75 -1.65
N VAL A 41 16.91 -6.16 -1.57
CA VAL A 41 15.63 -6.88 -1.65
C VAL A 41 15.06 -6.71 -3.05
N ARG A 42 14.54 -7.80 -3.62
CA ARG A 42 13.94 -7.74 -4.96
C ARG A 42 12.59 -7.04 -4.90
N ALA A 43 12.24 -6.28 -5.94
CA ALA A 43 10.98 -5.57 -6.02
C ALA A 43 9.76 -6.51 -5.86
N GLU A 44 9.83 -7.73 -6.40
CA GLU A 44 8.76 -8.71 -6.29
C GLU A 44 8.55 -9.20 -4.85
N GLN A 45 9.61 -9.19 -4.02
CA GLN A 45 9.46 -9.53 -2.60
C GLN A 45 8.76 -8.41 -1.83
N ILE A 46 9.07 -7.15 -2.12
CA ILE A 46 8.34 -6.00 -1.56
C ILE A 46 6.86 -6.07 -1.99
N ALA A 47 6.60 -6.26 -3.29
CA ALA A 47 5.24 -6.39 -3.81
C ALA A 47 4.47 -7.55 -3.17
N ALA A 48 5.10 -8.72 -3.01
CA ALA A 48 4.47 -9.87 -2.37
C ALA A 48 4.09 -9.61 -0.90
N ARG A 49 4.93 -8.88 -0.15
CA ARG A 49 4.63 -8.49 1.23
C ARG A 49 3.40 -7.58 1.30
N VAL A 50 3.36 -6.53 0.47
CA VAL A 50 2.23 -5.58 0.41
C VAL A 50 0.94 -6.28 -0.01
N VAL A 51 1.00 -7.13 -1.05
CA VAL A 51 -0.17 -7.90 -1.50
C VAL A 51 -0.67 -8.84 -0.41
N HIS A 52 0.23 -9.48 0.34
CA HIS A 52 -0.16 -10.35 1.44
C HIS A 52 -0.90 -9.58 2.55
N GLU A 53 -0.44 -8.36 2.87
CA GLU A 53 -1.10 -7.50 3.84
C GLU A 53 -2.50 -7.05 3.38
N ALA A 54 -2.62 -6.62 2.12
CA ALA A 54 -3.90 -6.25 1.53
C ALA A 54 -4.88 -7.44 1.51
N GLN A 55 -4.41 -8.64 1.17
CA GLN A 55 -5.21 -9.87 1.20
C GLN A 55 -5.67 -10.21 2.63
N ARG A 56 -4.79 -10.02 3.62
CA ARG A 56 -5.13 -10.26 5.02
C ARG A 56 -6.21 -9.29 5.49
N TYR A 57 -6.10 -8.00 5.14
CA TYR A 57 -7.15 -7.01 5.41
C TYR A 57 -8.49 -7.43 4.81
N LEU A 58 -8.51 -7.77 3.52
CA LEU A 58 -9.71 -8.22 2.81
C LEU A 58 -10.33 -9.48 3.44
N ALA A 59 -9.50 -10.41 3.92
CA ALA A 59 -9.97 -11.66 4.53
C ALA A 59 -10.59 -11.46 5.92
N VAL A 60 -10.14 -10.46 6.68
CA VAL A 60 -10.67 -10.16 8.01
C VAL A 60 -12.06 -9.51 7.94
N GLY A 61 -12.34 -8.74 6.88
CA GLY A 61 -13.60 -8.00 6.72
C GLY A 61 -13.77 -6.88 7.75
N ALA A 62 -12.65 -6.37 8.30
CA ALA A 62 -12.66 -5.22 9.17
C ALA A 62 -13.04 -3.95 8.39
N PRO A 63 -13.73 -2.98 9.01
CA PRO A 63 -14.11 -1.74 8.33
C PRO A 63 -12.90 -0.86 7.96
N VAL A 64 -11.80 -0.99 8.69
CA VAL A 64 -10.52 -0.28 8.47
C VAL A 64 -9.35 -1.22 8.79
N GLY A 65 -8.21 -1.01 8.16
CA GLY A 65 -6.96 -1.71 8.44
C GLY A 65 -6.33 -1.29 9.77
N GLU A 66 -5.34 -2.07 10.25
CA GLU A 66 -4.69 -1.81 11.55
C GLU A 66 -4.08 -0.41 11.64
N HIS A 67 -3.40 0.02 10.58
CA HIS A 67 -2.75 1.33 10.53
C HIS A 67 -3.74 2.49 10.43
N LEU A 68 -4.85 2.34 9.70
CA LEU A 68 -5.88 3.37 9.61
C LEU A 68 -6.68 3.46 10.92
N ALA A 69 -6.93 2.32 11.58
CA ALA A 69 -7.60 2.29 12.88
C ALA A 69 -6.87 3.18 13.91
N ASP A 70 -5.56 3.02 14.04
CA ASP A 70 -4.74 3.83 14.95
C ASP A 70 -4.74 5.32 14.58
N GLN A 71 -4.71 5.64 13.29
CA GLN A 71 -4.74 7.03 12.80
C GLN A 71 -6.07 7.73 13.12
N LEU A 72 -7.18 7.00 13.11
CA LEU A 72 -8.50 7.53 13.44
C LEU A 72 -8.71 7.76 14.95
N LEU A 73 -7.85 7.22 15.82
CA LEU A 73 -7.97 7.45 17.26
C LEU A 73 -7.66 8.90 17.69
N ILE A 74 -6.88 9.64 16.89
CA ILE A 74 -6.47 11.04 17.19
C ILE A 74 -7.52 12.08 16.76
N PRO A 75 -8.14 11.99 15.56
CA PRO A 75 -9.12 12.96 15.08
C PRO A 75 -10.57 12.74 15.55
N MET A 76 -10.86 11.68 16.32
CA MET A 76 -12.19 11.42 16.91
C MET A 76 -12.42 12.20 18.20
#